data_AF-A0A9K3DBA4-F1
#
_entry.id   AF-A0A9K3DBA4-F1
#
_cell.length_a   1.000
_cell.length_b   1.000
_cell.length_c   1.000
_cell.angle_alpha   90.00
_cell.angle_beta   90.00
_cell.angle_gamma   90.00
#
_symmetry.space_group_name_H-M   'P 1'
#
loop_
_entity.id
_entity.type
_entity.pdbx_description
1 polymer ?
#
loop_
_entity_poly.entity_id
_entity_poly.type
_entity_poly.pdbx_seq_one_letter_code
_entity_poly.pdbx_strand_id
1 'polypeptide(L)'
;VWDQPTSQGAVYDAFGAPALSDCIGGEEQDVTVLAYGVTGSGKTHTIFGSATDPGLAFHMLTALYASQRGDEGVIPANAVVGVGITMVEV
;
A
#
# COMPACT_ATOMS: atom_id res chain seq x y z
N VAL A 1 -11.03 9.97 -8.72
CA VAL A 1 -12.32 9.79 -8.03
C VAL A 1 -12.81 8.40 -8.36
N TRP A 2 -13.10 7.59 -7.34
CA TRP A 2 -13.55 6.20 -7.48
C TRP A 2 -14.96 6.06 -6.95
N ASP A 3 -15.76 5.22 -7.61
CA ASP A 3 -17.14 4.91 -7.25
C ASP A 3 -17.28 3.44 -6.81
N GLN A 4 -18.50 3.05 -6.43
CA GLN A 4 -18.82 1.73 -5.86
C GLN A 4 -18.33 0.50 -6.64
N PRO A 5 -18.28 0.45 -7.99
CA PRO A 5 -17.76 -0.71 -8.71
C PRO A 5 -16.24 -0.85 -8.65
N THR A 6 -15.51 0.13 -8.10
CA THR A 6 -14.05 0.08 -8.03
C THR A 6 -13.61 -0.98 -7.00
N SER A 7 -12.83 -1.97 -7.44
CA SER A 7 -12.24 -2.98 -6.56
C SER A 7 -11.03 -2.44 -5.78
N GLN A 8 -10.66 -3.11 -4.69
CA GLN A 8 -9.49 -2.74 -3.90
C GLN A 8 -8.19 -2.86 -4.68
N GLY A 9 -8.10 -3.87 -5.56
CA GLY A 9 -6.99 -4.01 -6.50
C GLY A 9 -6.86 -2.79 -7.42
N ALA A 10 -7.97 -2.29 -7.97
CA ALA A 10 -7.93 -1.10 -8.82
C ALA A 10 -7.52 0.17 -8.06
N VAL A 11 -7.90 0.29 -6.78
CA VAL A 11 -7.41 1.39 -5.91
C VAL A 11 -5.91 1.25 -5.67
N TYR A 12 -5.42 0.03 -5.41
CA TYR A 12 -3.99 -0.22 -5.27
C TYR A 12 -3.23 0.11 -6.56
N ASP A 13 -3.66 -0.36 -7.73
CA ASP A 13 -2.97 -0.10 -8.99
C ASP A 13 -2.91 1.39 -9.32
N ALA A 14 -4.01 2.12 -9.08
CA ALA A 14 -4.12 3.54 -9.41
C ALA A 14 -3.42 4.47 -8.41
N PHE A 15 -3.28 4.06 -7.14
CA PHE A 15 -2.74 4.91 -6.07
C PHE A 15 -1.64 4.25 -5.25
N GLY A 16 -1.85 3.00 -4.83
CA GLY A 16 -0.92 2.30 -3.94
C GLY A 16 0.42 1.91 -4.57
N ALA A 17 0.41 1.42 -5.80
CA ALA A 17 1.61 1.08 -6.55
C ALA A 17 2.52 2.29 -6.79
N PRO A 18 2.05 3.44 -7.33
CA PRO A 18 2.90 4.62 -7.49
C PRO A 18 3.40 5.16 -6.14
N ALA A 19 2.54 5.19 -5.11
CA ALA A 19 2.94 5.62 -3.77
C ALA A 19 4.05 4.73 -3.16
N LEU A 20 3.99 3.41 -3.37
CA LEU A 20 5.03 2.49 -2.92
C LEU A 20 6.33 2.67 -3.73
N SER A 21 6.22 2.89 -5.04
CA SER A 21 7.36 3.19 -5.90
C SER A 21 8.06 4.48 -5.50
N ASP A 22 7.32 5.53 -5.15
CA ASP A 22 7.88 6.80 -4.69
C ASP A 22 8.62 6.63 -3.36
N CYS A 23 8.05 5.85 -2.43
CA CYS A 23 8.64 5.56 -1.12
C CYS A 23 9.96 4.77 -1.20
N ILE A 24 10.07 3.83 -2.14
CA ILE A 24 11.25 2.95 -2.27
C ILE A 24 12.28 3.51 -3.25
N GLY A 25 11.84 4.18 -4.32
CA GLY A 25 12.69 4.66 -5.40
C GLY A 25 13.32 6.03 -5.16
N GLY A 26 12.76 6.84 -4.25
CA GLY A 26 13.32 8.13 -3.86
C GLY A 26 14.06 8.04 -2.53
N GLU A 27 15.36 8.34 -2.51
CA GLU A 27 16.17 8.31 -1.28
C GLU A 27 15.73 9.35 -0.21
N GLU A 28 14.70 10.18 -0.48
CA GLU A 28 14.29 11.32 0.35
C GLU A 28 12.75 11.48 0.53
N GLN A 29 11.90 10.50 0.17
CA GLN A 29 10.43 10.70 0.19
C GLN A 29 9.70 9.76 1.16
N ASP A 30 9.24 10.33 2.29
CA ASP A 30 8.26 9.67 3.16
C ASP A 30 6.85 9.76 2.57
N VAL A 31 6.16 8.63 2.49
CA VAL A 31 4.78 8.56 1.99
C VAL A 31 3.81 8.34 3.15
N THR A 32 2.81 9.21 3.26
CA THR A 32 1.75 9.11 4.27
C THR A 32 0.40 8.92 3.58
N VAL A 33 -0.31 7.84 3.92
CA VAL A 33 -1.66 7.56 3.44
C VAL A 33 -2.65 7.70 4.59
N LEU A 34 -3.67 8.54 4.40
CA LEU A 34 -4.73 8.76 5.38
C LEU A 34 -6.09 8.46 4.75
N ALA A 35 -6.88 7.61 5.40
CA ALA A 35 -8.29 7.44 5.07
C ALA A 35 -9.14 8.39 5.93
N TYR A 36 -9.82 9.33 5.27
CA TYR A 36 -10.65 10.35 5.92
C TYR A 36 -12.12 10.23 5.50
N GLY A 37 -13.04 10.48 6.45
CA GLY A 37 -14.48 10.41 6.20
C GLY A 37 -15.30 10.03 7.44
N VAL A 38 -16.62 10.10 7.32
CA VAL A 38 -17.56 9.76 8.40
C VAL A 38 -17.56 8.25 8.73
N THR A 39 -18.08 7.86 9.90
CA THR A 39 -18.24 6.43 10.23
C THR A 39 -19.13 5.73 9.20
N GLY A 40 -18.74 4.53 8.78
CA GLY A 40 -19.44 3.79 7.72
C GLY A 40 -19.06 4.20 6.29
N SER A 41 -18.21 5.22 6.10
CA SER A 41 -17.78 5.66 4.75
C SER A 41 -16.74 4.76 4.07
N GLY A 42 -16.42 3.60 4.65
CA GLY A 42 -15.47 2.65 4.07
C GLY A 42 -14.00 2.84 4.42
N LYS A 43 -13.60 3.74 5.35
CA LYS A 43 -12.18 3.97 5.71
C LYS A 43 -11.40 2.67 6.03
N THR A 44 -11.91 1.89 6.98
CA THR A 44 -11.29 0.61 7.39
C THR A 44 -11.28 -0.38 6.24
N HIS A 45 -12.33 -0.37 5.43
CA HIS A 45 -12.41 -1.19 4.23
C HIS A 45 -11.32 -0.77 3.24
N THR A 46 -11.14 0.50 2.88
CA THR A 46 -10.06 0.93 1.98
C THR A 46 -8.66 0.59 2.50
N ILE A 47 -8.37 0.83 3.78
CA ILE A 47 -7.01 0.61 4.33
C ILE A 47 -6.71 -0.89 4.52
N PHE A 48 -7.58 -1.63 5.20
CA PHE A 48 -7.33 -3.03 5.58
C PHE A 48 -8.12 -4.03 4.73
N GLY A 49 -9.31 -3.65 4.27
CA GLY A 49 -10.18 -4.50 3.46
C GLY A 49 -10.74 -5.67 4.23
N SER A 50 -10.91 -6.78 3.53
CA SER A 50 -11.39 -8.06 4.05
C SER A 50 -10.53 -9.20 3.54
N ALA A 51 -10.75 -10.42 4.03
CA ALA A 51 -10.01 -11.59 3.54
C ALA A 51 -10.25 -11.88 2.05
N THR A 52 -11.45 -11.59 1.54
CA THR A 52 -11.83 -11.85 0.15
C THR A 52 -11.57 -10.66 -0.78
N ASP A 53 -11.40 -9.47 -0.22
CA ASP A 53 -11.10 -8.24 -0.94
C ASP A 53 -10.12 -7.40 -0.10
N PRO A 54 -8.82 -7.76 -0.11
CA PRO A 54 -7.81 -7.15 0.74
C PRO A 54 -7.60 -5.66 0.44
N GLY A 55 -7.32 -4.87 1.47
CA GLY A 55 -7.14 -3.43 1.32
C GLY A 55 -5.73 -3.01 0.93
N LEU A 56 -5.56 -1.69 0.86
CA LEU A 56 -4.34 -1.06 0.41
C LEU A 56 -3.09 -1.51 1.18
N ALA A 57 -3.18 -1.61 2.51
CA ALA A 57 -2.06 -2.03 3.35
C ALA A 57 -1.56 -3.44 3.00
N PHE A 58 -2.47 -4.37 2.70
CA PHE A 58 -2.10 -5.73 2.33
C PHE A 58 -1.41 -5.79 0.97
N HIS A 59 -1.96 -5.09 -0.02
CA HIS A 59 -1.37 -5.03 -1.37
C HIS A 59 0.02 -4.38 -1.34
N MET A 60 0.18 -3.27 -0.63
CA MET A 60 1.48 -2.59 -0.49
C MET A 60 2.53 -3.48 0.17
N LEU A 61 2.19 -4.15 1.28
CA LEU A 61 3.12 -5.04 1.96
C LEU A 61 3.50 -6.24 1.09
N THR A 62 2.53 -6.81 0.37
CA THR A 62 2.77 -7.94 -0.53
C THR A 62 3.72 -7.55 -1.68
N ALA A 63 3.49 -6.40 -2.31
CA ALA A 63 4.37 -5.89 -3.36
C ALA A 63 5.77 -5.56 -2.84
N LEU A 64 5.88 -4.98 -1.64
CA LEU A 64 7.16 -4.72 -1.00
C LEU A 64 7.95 -6.01 -0.78
N TYR A 65 7.32 -7.07 -0.25
CA TYR A 65 7.98 -8.36 -0.05
C TYR A 65 8.27 -9.10 -1.36
N ALA A 66 7.42 -8.97 -2.37
CA ALA A 66 7.68 -9.51 -3.71
C ALA A 66 8.90 -8.83 -4.34
N SER A 67 9.01 -7.51 -4.20
CA SER A 67 10.18 -6.77 -4.68
C SER A 67 11.48 -7.17 -3.97
N GLN A 68 11.42 -7.45 -2.66
CA GLN A 68 12.59 -7.97 -1.93
C GLN A 68 13.07 -9.33 -2.44
N ARG A 69 12.17 -10.18 -2.96
CA ARG A 69 12.53 -11.47 -3.54
C ARG A 69 13.10 -11.35 -4.95
N GLY A 70 13.04 -10.17 -5.56
CA GLY A 70 13.43 -9.94 -6.94
C GLY A 70 12.33 -10.27 -7.96
N ASP A 71 11.09 -10.50 -7.50
CA ASP A 71 9.94 -10.78 -8.37
C ASP A 71 9.40 -9.49 -9.03
N GLU A 72 9.58 -8.34 -8.36
CA GLU A 72 9.19 -7.01 -8.86
C GLU A 72 10.31 -5.97 -8.74
N GLY A 73 10.51 -5.16 -9.78
CA GLY A 73 11.66 -4.27 -9.95
C GLY A 73 11.61 -2.93 -9.21
N VAL A 74 11.04 -2.89 -8.00
CA VAL A 74 10.92 -1.64 -7.22
C VAL A 74 12.17 -1.37 -6.37
N ILE A 75 12.77 -2.42 -5.78
CA ILE A 75 14.00 -2.32 -4.98
C ILE A 75 15.23 -2.52 -5.89
N PRO A 76 16.27 -1.67 -5.80
CA PRO A 76 17.51 -1.85 -6.56
C PRO A 76 18.16 -3.20 -6.26
N ALA A 77 18.68 -3.88 -7.28
CA ALA A 77 19.24 -5.24 -7.16
C ALA A 77 20.38 -5.39 -6.13
N ASN A 78 21.03 -4.29 -5.73
CA ASN A 78 22.14 -4.27 -4.78
C ASN A 78 21.75 -3.66 -3.41
N ALA A 79 20.48 -3.34 -3.18
CA ALA A 79 20.02 -2.72 -1.94
C ALA A 79 19.69 -3.79 -0.88
N VAL A 80 20.11 -3.54 0.37
CA VAL A 80 19.68 -4.31 1.54
C VAL A 80 18.62 -3.50 2.26
N VAL A 81 17.39 -4.03 2.30
CA VAL A 81 16.22 -3.32 2.87
C VAL A 81 15.78 -4.01 4.16
N GLY A 82 15.77 -3.28 5.26
CA GLY A 82 15.15 -3.70 6.52
C GLY A 82 13.71 -3.23 6.60
N VAL A 83 12.78 -4.10 7.00
CA VAL A 83 11.35 -3.78 7.11
C VAL A 83 10.91 -3.91 8.56
N GLY A 84 10.38 -2.83 9.12
CA GLY A 84 9.72 -2.80 10.42
C GLY A 84 8.28 -2.36 10.25
N ILE A 85 7.35 -3.08 10.87
CA ILE A 85 5.92 -2.73 10.87
C ILE A 85 5.50 -2.50 12.31
N THR A 86 4.79 -1.40 12.56
CA THR A 86 4.22 -1.08 13.86
C THR A 86 2.78 -0.63 13.68
N MET A 87 1.88 -1.14 14.51
CA MET A 87 0.46 -0.76 14.53
C MET A 87 0.14 -0.21 15.92
N VAL A 88 -0.37 1.01 15.95
CA VAL A 88 -0.78 1.70 17.18
C VAL A 88 -2.22 2.17 17.05
N GLU A 89 -2.93 2.17 18.17
CA GLU A 89 -4.24 2.80 18.33
C GLU A 89 -4.03 4.06 19.19
N VAL A 90 -4.63 5.18 18.78
CA VAL A 90 -4.50 6.50 19.43
C VAL A 90 -5.73 6.77 20.29
#